data_AF-A0A7S6VKN3-F1
#
_entry.id   AF-A0A7S6VKN3-F1
#
_cell.length_a   1.000
_cell.length_b   1.000
_cell.length_c   1.000
_cell.angle_alpha   90.00
_cell.angle_beta   90.00
_cell.angle_gamma   90.00
#
_symmetry.space_group_name_H-M   'P 1'
#
loop_
_entity.id
_entity.type
_entity.pdbx_description
1 polymer ?
#
loop_
_entity_poly.entity_id
_entity_poly.type
_entity_poly.pdbx_seq_one_letter_code
_entity_poly.pdbx_strand_id
1 'polypeptide(L)'
;MGVTKKPDLSDPILRAKLAKGMGHNYYGEPAWPNDLLYIFPVVTLGTIACTVGLAVLEPSMIGEPANPFATPLEILPEWYFFPVFQILRTVPNKLLGVLLMAAVPAGLLIVPFLENVNKFQNPFRRPVATTVFLVGTVAAIWLGIGAALPIDKSLTLGLF
;
A
#
# COMPACT_ATOMS: atom_id res chain seq x y z
N MET A 1 16.09 -22.45 16.06
CA MET A 1 17.24 -21.53 15.91
C MET A 1 18.04 -21.97 14.70
N GLY A 2 18.20 -21.11 13.70
CA GLY A 2 18.94 -21.40 12.45
C GLY A 2 20.43 -21.06 12.54
N VAL A 3 21.19 -21.34 11.46
CA VAL A 3 22.59 -20.95 11.34
C VAL A 3 22.69 -19.44 11.18
N THR A 4 23.40 -18.78 12.10
CA THR A 4 23.53 -17.31 12.09
C THR A 4 24.99 -16.89 12.12
N LYS A 5 25.35 -15.95 11.24
CA LYS A 5 26.65 -15.28 11.22
C LYS A 5 26.56 -13.97 12.01
N LYS A 6 27.47 -13.77 12.97
CA LYS A 6 27.59 -12.49 13.71
C LYS A 6 28.26 -11.41 12.82
N PRO A 7 27.95 -10.12 13.02
CA PRO A 7 28.66 -9.04 12.33
C PRO A 7 30.13 -8.99 12.75
N ASP A 8 31.03 -8.87 11.77
CA ASP A 8 32.47 -8.69 12.03
C ASP A 8 32.79 -7.21 12.27
N LEU A 9 32.79 -6.82 13.54
CA LEU A 9 33.08 -5.44 13.94
C LEU A 9 34.57 -5.10 13.91
N SER A 10 35.45 -6.03 13.55
CA SER A 10 36.88 -5.74 13.33
C SER A 10 37.13 -5.17 11.93
N ASP A 11 36.27 -5.45 10.95
CA ASP A 11 36.39 -4.94 9.59
C ASP A 11 36.06 -3.42 9.51
N PRO A 12 37.04 -2.55 9.17
CA PRO A 12 36.81 -1.12 9.05
C PRO A 12 35.85 -0.77 7.90
N ILE A 13 35.78 -1.59 6.84
CA ILE A 13 34.89 -1.36 5.70
C ILE A 13 33.45 -1.56 6.13
N LEU A 14 33.14 -2.67 6.82
CA LEU A 14 31.80 -2.92 7.35
C LEU A 14 31.36 -1.82 8.31
N ARG A 15 32.23 -1.40 9.24
CA ARG A 15 31.93 -0.29 10.17
C ARG A 15 31.62 1.01 9.45
N ALA A 16 32.38 1.35 8.41
CA ALA A 16 32.15 2.56 7.61
C ALA A 16 30.79 2.51 6.86
N LYS A 17 30.35 1.32 6.41
CA LYS A 17 29.02 1.13 5.81
C LYS A 17 27.90 1.26 6.84
N LEU A 18 28.05 0.62 8.01
CA LEU A 18 27.05 0.65 9.08
C LEU A 18 26.84 2.06 9.62
N ALA A 19 27.89 2.88 9.72
CA ALA A 19 27.80 4.29 10.11
C ALA A 19 26.92 5.13 9.15
N LYS A 20 26.77 4.68 7.90
CA LYS A 20 25.91 5.30 6.87
C LYS A 20 24.54 4.61 6.74
N GLY A 21 24.19 3.67 7.63
CA GLY A 21 22.95 2.90 7.56
C GLY A 21 22.93 1.82 6.46
N MET A 22 24.11 1.42 5.97
CA MET A 22 24.27 0.40 4.91
C MET A 22 24.99 -0.85 5.44
N GLY A 23 25.00 -1.94 4.67
CA GLY A 23 25.78 -3.14 5.01
C GLY A 23 25.12 -4.07 6.03
N HIS A 24 23.83 -3.89 6.30
CA HIS A 24 23.05 -4.78 7.18
C HIS A 24 22.81 -6.19 6.61
N ASN A 25 23.26 -6.46 5.38
CA ASN A 25 23.23 -7.76 4.71
C ASN A 25 24.49 -8.62 4.91
N TYR A 26 25.49 -8.16 5.69
CA TYR A 26 26.77 -8.88 5.90
C TYR A 26 26.74 -9.93 7.03
N TYR A 27 25.66 -9.96 7.80
CA TYR A 27 25.44 -10.81 8.96
C TYR A 27 24.01 -11.34 8.97
N GLY A 28 23.72 -12.31 9.84
CA GLY A 28 22.44 -13.01 9.91
C GLY A 28 22.47 -14.37 9.22
N GLU A 29 21.35 -14.76 8.65
CA GLU A 29 21.21 -16.02 7.92
C GLU A 29 21.77 -15.89 6.49
N PRO A 30 22.50 -16.88 5.97
CA PRO A 30 22.94 -16.87 4.57
C PRO A 30 21.73 -16.86 3.62
N ALA A 31 21.67 -15.86 2.73
CA ALA A 31 20.58 -15.75 1.76
C ALA A 31 20.50 -16.97 0.83
N TRP A 32 21.66 -17.48 0.40
CA TRP A 32 21.76 -18.72 -0.38
C TRP A 32 22.32 -19.86 0.50
N PRO A 33 21.75 -21.08 0.43
CA PRO A 33 20.51 -21.44 -0.27
C PRO A 33 19.25 -21.17 0.58
N ASN A 34 19.41 -20.87 1.87
CA ASN A 34 18.34 -20.98 2.87
C ASN A 34 17.07 -20.20 2.50
N ASP A 35 17.21 -18.93 2.13
CA ASP A 35 16.06 -18.07 1.84
C ASP A 35 15.73 -18.12 0.34
N LEU A 36 16.74 -17.87 -0.51
CA LEU A 36 16.57 -17.72 -1.95
C LEU A 36 16.16 -19.01 -2.68
N LEU A 37 16.67 -20.17 -2.26
CA LEU A 37 16.38 -21.43 -2.93
C LEU A 37 15.22 -22.18 -2.28
N TYR A 38 15.06 -22.09 -0.96
CA TYR A 38 14.04 -22.86 -0.25
C TYR A 38 12.79 -22.06 0.08
N ILE A 39 12.90 -20.83 0.59
CA ILE A 39 11.72 -20.05 1.01
C ILE A 39 11.07 -19.35 -0.19
N PHE A 40 11.86 -18.78 -1.09
CA PHE A 40 11.31 -18.03 -2.23
C PHE A 40 10.37 -18.87 -3.10
N PRO A 41 10.72 -20.11 -3.51
CA PRO A 41 9.78 -20.94 -4.26
C PRO A 41 8.51 -21.30 -3.49
N VAL A 42 8.59 -21.48 -2.16
CA VAL A 42 7.41 -21.74 -1.33
C VAL A 42 6.44 -20.55 -1.36
N VAL A 43 6.97 -19.33 -1.22
CA VAL A 43 6.14 -18.11 -1.30
C VAL A 43 5.58 -17.93 -2.71
N THR A 44 6.40 -18.14 -3.75
CA THR A 44 5.98 -18.02 -5.15
C THR A 44 4.88 -19.02 -5.49
N LEU A 45 5.10 -20.31 -5.22
CA LEU A 45 4.13 -21.36 -5.49
C LEU A 45 2.87 -21.20 -4.64
N GLY A 46 2.99 -20.79 -3.38
CA GLY A 46 1.83 -20.50 -2.53
C GLY A 46 0.98 -19.36 -3.10
N THR A 47 1.61 -18.27 -3.54
CA THR A 47 0.91 -17.14 -4.17
C THR A 47 0.22 -17.57 -5.48
N ILE A 48 0.91 -18.34 -6.33
CA ILE A 48 0.34 -18.88 -7.57
C ILE A 48 -0.84 -19.81 -7.28
N ALA A 49 -0.70 -20.70 -6.29
CA ALA A 49 -1.77 -21.61 -5.92
C ALA A 49 -3.02 -20.86 -5.45
N CYS A 50 -2.85 -19.80 -4.65
CA CYS A 50 -3.95 -18.95 -4.21
C CYS A 50 -4.64 -18.23 -5.39
N THR A 51 -3.87 -17.63 -6.31
CA THR A 51 -4.46 -16.90 -7.45
C THR A 51 -5.16 -17.84 -8.43
N VAL A 52 -4.57 -19.00 -8.72
CA VAL A 52 -5.20 -20.05 -9.55
C VAL A 52 -6.45 -20.59 -8.86
N GLY A 53 -6.38 -20.85 -7.56
CA GLY A 53 -7.53 -21.31 -6.77
C GLY A 53 -8.69 -20.33 -6.85
N LEU A 54 -8.45 -19.04 -6.62
CA LEU A 54 -9.47 -17.99 -6.75
C LEU A 54 -10.03 -17.89 -8.19
N ALA A 55 -9.17 -17.91 -9.21
CA ALA A 55 -9.60 -17.81 -10.60
C ALA A 55 -10.47 -19.01 -11.06
N VAL A 56 -10.21 -20.21 -10.52
CA VAL A 56 -11.00 -21.41 -10.81
C VAL A 56 -12.31 -21.41 -10.04
N LEU A 57 -12.30 -21.01 -8.76
CA LEU A 57 -13.49 -21.01 -7.90
C LEU A 57 -14.45 -19.85 -8.21
N GLU A 58 -13.93 -18.71 -8.65
CA GLU A 58 -14.69 -17.50 -8.97
C GLU A 58 -14.22 -16.95 -10.34
N PRO A 59 -14.65 -17.58 -11.45
CA PRO A 59 -14.27 -17.14 -12.79
C PRO A 59 -14.86 -15.75 -13.11
N SER A 60 -14.11 -14.94 -13.86
CA SER A 60 -14.55 -13.58 -14.21
C SER A 60 -15.79 -13.59 -15.09
N MET A 61 -16.77 -12.75 -14.75
CA MET A 61 -17.98 -12.57 -15.55
C MET A 61 -17.73 -11.76 -16.82
N ILE A 62 -18.44 -12.08 -17.89
CA ILE A 62 -18.45 -11.31 -19.14
C ILE A 62 -19.68 -10.38 -19.10
N GLY A 63 -19.43 -9.08 -19.24
CA GLY A 63 -20.49 -8.06 -19.30
C GLY A 63 -21.11 -7.93 -20.70
N GLU A 64 -22.11 -7.05 -20.79
CA GLU A 64 -22.75 -6.70 -22.06
C GLU A 64 -21.80 -5.86 -22.94
N PRO A 65 -21.97 -5.90 -24.29
CA PRO A 65 -21.24 -5.00 -25.18
C PRO A 65 -21.52 -3.52 -24.87
N ALA A 66 -20.51 -2.67 -25.03
CA ALA A 66 -20.62 -1.24 -24.74
C ALA A 66 -21.69 -0.56 -25.61
N ASN A 67 -22.59 0.20 -24.98
CA ASN A 67 -23.62 1.00 -25.65
C ASN A 67 -23.50 2.49 -25.24
N PRO A 68 -23.06 3.38 -26.15
CA PRO A 68 -22.91 4.81 -25.84
C PRO A 68 -24.22 5.53 -25.48
N PHE A 69 -25.38 4.98 -25.82
CA PHE A 69 -26.69 5.59 -25.57
C PHE A 69 -27.41 5.01 -24.34
N ALA A 70 -26.82 4.03 -23.66
CA ALA A 70 -27.39 3.43 -22.45
C ALA A 70 -26.36 3.45 -21.31
N THR A 71 -26.65 4.21 -20.26
CA THR A 71 -25.81 4.29 -19.06
C THR A 71 -26.29 3.25 -18.03
N PRO A 72 -25.41 2.39 -17.49
CA PRO A 72 -25.81 1.44 -16.46
C PRO A 72 -26.18 2.15 -15.16
N LEU A 73 -27.00 1.50 -14.32
CA LEU A 73 -27.48 2.08 -13.06
C LEU A 73 -26.35 2.29 -12.05
N GLU A 74 -25.37 1.38 -12.03
CA GLU A 74 -24.19 1.45 -11.18
C GLU A 74 -22.92 1.59 -12.03
N ILE A 75 -22.08 2.58 -11.69
CA ILE A 75 -20.81 2.85 -12.36
C ILE A 75 -19.76 2.98 -11.27
N LEU A 76 -18.89 1.98 -11.19
CA LEU A 76 -17.79 1.93 -10.24
C LEU A 76 -16.50 1.58 -10.99
N PRO A 77 -15.37 2.21 -10.65
CA PRO A 77 -14.06 1.79 -11.15
C PRO A 77 -13.57 0.54 -10.39
N GLU A 78 -12.30 0.17 -10.54
CA GLU A 78 -11.70 -0.85 -9.71
C GLU A 78 -11.51 -0.39 -8.25
N TRP A 79 -11.46 -1.35 -7.32
CA TRP A 79 -11.52 -1.12 -5.87
C TRP A 79 -10.44 -0.18 -5.34
N TYR A 80 -9.23 -0.20 -5.90
CA TYR A 80 -8.14 0.67 -5.48
C TYR A 80 -8.33 2.13 -5.92
N PHE A 81 -9.25 2.40 -6.85
CA PHE A 81 -9.66 3.75 -7.23
C PHE A 81 -10.84 4.27 -6.41
N PHE A 82 -11.49 3.46 -5.56
CA PHE A 82 -12.66 3.89 -4.78
C PHE A 82 -12.43 5.16 -3.95
N PRO A 83 -11.30 5.33 -3.22
CA PRO A 83 -11.10 6.56 -2.44
C PRO A 83 -11.01 7.82 -3.33
N VAL A 84 -10.37 7.71 -4.49
CA VAL A 84 -10.24 8.82 -5.46
C VAL A 84 -11.57 9.09 -6.14
N PHE A 85 -12.30 8.04 -6.53
CA PHE A 85 -13.64 8.15 -7.12
C PHE A 85 -14.60 8.86 -6.16
N GLN A 86 -14.54 8.51 -4.87
CA GLN A 86 -15.34 9.17 -3.84
C GLN A 86 -15.01 10.67 -3.74
N ILE A 87 -13.74 11.06 -3.79
CA ILE A 87 -13.33 12.48 -3.83
C ILE A 87 -13.91 13.18 -5.08
N LEU A 88 -13.78 12.56 -6.26
CA LEU A 88 -14.20 13.15 -7.53
C LEU A 88 -15.72 13.40 -7.61
N ARG A 89 -16.54 12.54 -7.01
CA ARG A 89 -18.01 12.69 -7.03
C ARG A 89 -18.58 13.53 -5.89
N THR A 90 -17.82 13.76 -4.82
CA THR A 90 -18.28 14.53 -3.64
C THR A 90 -17.85 15.98 -3.66
N VAL A 91 -16.69 16.30 -4.25
CA VAL A 91 -16.17 17.67 -4.30
C VAL A 91 -16.90 18.45 -5.41
N PRO A 92 -17.61 19.56 -5.10
CA PRO A 92 -18.39 20.29 -6.08
C PRO A 92 -17.53 21.03 -7.12
N ASN A 93 -16.32 21.49 -6.72
CA ASN A 93 -15.39 22.15 -7.62
C ASN A 93 -14.51 21.12 -8.34
N LYS A 94 -14.69 21.00 -9.65
CA LYS A 94 -13.95 20.05 -10.50
C LYS A 94 -12.43 20.21 -10.43
N LEU A 95 -11.92 21.45 -10.42
CA LEU A 95 -10.49 21.71 -10.34
C LEU A 95 -9.93 21.25 -8.99
N LEU A 96 -10.66 21.52 -7.90
CA LEU A 96 -10.25 21.06 -6.57
C LEU A 96 -10.21 19.53 -6.49
N GLY A 97 -11.21 18.84 -7.04
CA GLY A 97 -11.22 17.38 -7.11
C GLY A 97 -10.01 16.80 -7.85
N VAL A 98 -9.65 17.40 -9.00
CA VAL A 98 -8.46 16.98 -9.77
C VAL A 98 -7.16 17.24 -9.00
N LEU A 99 -7.04 18.40 -8.33
CA LEU A 99 -5.88 18.72 -7.51
C LEU A 99 -5.72 17.75 -6.33
N LEU A 100 -6.82 17.39 -5.66
CA LEU A 100 -6.80 16.42 -4.56
C LEU A 100 -6.41 15.00 -5.03
N MET A 101 -6.88 14.59 -6.21
CA MET A 101 -6.45 13.34 -6.83
C MET A 101 -4.95 13.32 -7.10
N ALA A 102 -4.42 14.38 -7.73
CA ALA A 102 -2.99 14.50 -8.02
C ALA A 102 -2.12 14.64 -6.75
N ALA A 103 -2.70 15.17 -5.67
CA ALA A 103 -2.01 15.33 -4.40
C ALA A 103 -1.66 13.99 -3.72
N VAL A 104 -2.34 12.89 -4.03
CA VAL A 104 -2.04 11.58 -3.43
C VAL A 104 -0.61 11.10 -3.78
N PRO A 105 -0.25 10.88 -5.06
CA PRO A 105 1.11 10.48 -5.41
C PRO A 105 2.14 11.59 -5.14
N ALA A 106 1.79 12.86 -5.35
CA ALA A 106 2.71 13.98 -5.08
C ALA A 106 3.04 14.11 -3.58
N GLY A 107 2.05 13.91 -2.72
CA GLY A 107 2.21 13.89 -1.26
C GLY A 107 3.05 12.70 -0.78
N LEU A 108 2.84 11.51 -1.35
CA LEU A 108 3.66 10.34 -1.03
C LEU A 108 5.13 10.52 -1.43
N LEU A 109 5.39 11.20 -2.55
CA LEU A 109 6.75 11.47 -3.03
C LEU A 109 7.56 12.35 -2.05
N ILE A 110 6.91 13.29 -1.37
CA ILE A 110 7.58 14.21 -0.45
C ILE A 110 7.82 13.64 0.96
N VAL A 111 7.19 12.50 1.32
CA VAL A 111 7.31 11.87 2.66
C VAL A 111 8.76 11.71 3.13
N PRO A 112 9.68 11.04 2.39
CA PRO A 112 11.04 10.86 2.89
C PRO A 112 11.75 12.19 3.10
N PHE A 113 11.50 13.21 2.28
CA PHE A 113 12.15 14.51 2.40
C PHE A 113 11.66 15.31 3.62
N LEU A 114 10.37 15.20 3.96
CA LEU A 114 9.79 15.83 5.13
C LEU A 114 10.16 15.09 6.43
N GLU A 115 10.17 13.76 6.41
CA GLU A 115 10.38 12.96 7.62
C GLU A 115 11.86 12.76 8.00
N ASN A 116 12.79 13.26 7.17
CA ASN A 116 14.25 13.22 7.41
C ASN A 116 14.72 13.98 8.67
N VAL A 117 13.83 14.64 9.41
CA VAL A 117 14.12 15.35 10.66
C VAL A 117 14.62 14.44 11.80
N ASN A 118 14.35 13.13 11.74
CA ASN A 118 14.84 12.15 12.71
C ASN A 118 15.31 10.86 12.02
N LYS A 119 16.16 10.10 12.71
CA LYS A 119 16.71 8.82 12.20
C LYS A 119 16.02 7.58 12.77
N PHE A 120 14.97 7.76 13.59
CA PHE A 120 14.30 6.63 14.21
C PHE A 120 13.53 5.84 13.14
N GLN A 121 13.53 4.52 13.25
CA GLN A 121 12.77 3.64 12.33
C GLN A 121 11.56 3.00 13.01
N ASN A 122 11.64 2.77 14.33
CA ASN A 122 10.56 2.17 15.10
C ASN A 122 9.36 3.14 15.20
N PRO A 123 8.12 2.74 14.79
CA PRO A 123 6.92 3.57 14.86
C PRO A 123 6.63 4.14 16.26
N PHE A 124 6.90 3.38 17.33
CA PHE A 124 6.69 3.85 18.71
C PHE A 124 7.61 5.01 19.10
N ARG A 125 8.70 5.25 18.35
CA ARG A 125 9.59 6.41 18.52
C ARG A 125 9.25 7.58 17.59
N ARG A 126 8.19 7.46 16.79
CA ARG A 126 7.74 8.45 15.79
C ARG A 126 6.22 8.69 15.90
N PRO A 127 5.70 9.02 17.09
CA PRO A 127 4.26 8.99 17.37
C PRO A 127 3.44 9.89 16.43
N VAL A 128 3.97 11.06 16.04
CA VAL A 128 3.29 11.98 15.12
C VAL A 128 3.12 11.36 13.72
N ALA A 129 4.21 10.86 13.12
CA ALA A 129 4.18 10.22 11.81
C ALA A 129 3.25 8.99 11.81
N THR A 130 3.33 8.16 12.86
CA THR A 130 2.45 6.99 13.01
C THR A 130 0.98 7.39 13.13
N THR A 131 0.66 8.44 13.89
CA THR A 131 -0.73 8.93 14.00
C THR A 131 -1.25 9.47 12.67
N VAL A 132 -0.45 10.26 11.95
CA VAL A 132 -0.82 10.78 10.62
C VAL A 132 -1.06 9.64 9.62
N PHE A 133 -0.18 8.63 9.61
CA PHE A 133 -0.36 7.42 8.80
C PHE A 133 -1.69 6.72 9.12
N LEU A 134 -1.99 6.48 10.40
CA LEU A 134 -3.23 5.81 10.82
C LEU A 134 -4.47 6.61 10.42
N VAL A 135 -4.48 7.93 10.63
CA VAL A 135 -5.59 8.79 10.21
C VAL A 135 -5.76 8.76 8.69
N GLY A 136 -4.66 8.82 7.93
CA GLY A 136 -4.67 8.71 6.48
C GLY A 136 -5.21 7.35 5.98
N THR A 137 -4.81 6.25 6.62
CA THR A 137 -5.33 4.90 6.31
C THR A 137 -6.82 4.81 6.61
N VAL A 138 -7.26 5.29 7.78
CA VAL A 138 -8.69 5.30 8.14
C VAL A 138 -9.49 6.15 7.15
N ALA A 139 -9.00 7.33 6.78
CA ALA A 139 -9.65 8.18 5.79
C ALA A 139 -9.74 7.52 4.41
N ALA A 140 -8.68 6.85 3.95
CA ALA A 140 -8.69 6.12 2.68
C ALA A 140 -9.71 4.97 2.68
N ILE A 141 -9.77 4.20 3.77
CA ILE A 141 -10.77 3.13 3.93
C ILE A 141 -12.18 3.72 4.00
N TRP A 142 -12.37 4.82 4.74
CA TRP A 142 -13.67 5.50 4.87
C TRP A 142 -14.20 5.96 3.51
N LEU A 143 -13.36 6.61 2.72
CA LEU A 143 -13.70 7.03 1.36
C LEU A 143 -13.93 5.83 0.44
N GLY A 144 -13.14 4.77 0.59
CA GLY A 144 -13.29 3.53 -0.16
C GLY A 144 -14.64 2.84 0.07
N ILE A 145 -15.08 2.75 1.33
CA ILE A 145 -16.42 2.22 1.67
C ILE A 145 -17.51 3.18 1.18
N GLY A 146 -17.34 4.48 1.41
CA GLY A 146 -18.28 5.50 0.99
C GLY A 146 -18.55 5.51 -0.51
N ALA A 147 -17.56 5.14 -1.34
CA ALA A 147 -17.66 5.03 -2.80
C ALA A 147 -18.77 4.07 -3.27
N ALA A 148 -18.97 2.97 -2.54
CA ALA A 148 -19.96 1.94 -2.86
C ALA A 148 -21.37 2.29 -2.35
N LEU A 149 -21.51 3.38 -1.59
CA LEU A 149 -22.78 3.83 -1.03
C LEU A 149 -23.41 4.97 -1.85
N PRO A 150 -24.73 5.19 -1.72
CA PRO A 150 -25.42 6.38 -2.23
C PRO A 150 -24.78 7.69 -1.74
N ILE A 151 -24.79 8.72 -2.59
CA ILE A 151 -24.07 9.98 -2.36
C ILE A 151 -24.49 10.69 -1.07
N ASP A 152 -25.77 10.61 -0.71
CA ASP A 152 -26.41 11.19 0.48
C ASP A 152 -25.89 10.60 1.79
N LYS A 153 -25.48 9.32 1.78
CA LYS A 153 -24.94 8.62 2.96
C LYS A 153 -23.44 8.36 2.88
N SER A 154 -22.80 8.77 1.78
CA SER A 154 -21.43 8.37 1.49
C SER A 154 -20.39 8.89 2.49
N LEU A 155 -20.69 9.96 3.22
CA LEU A 155 -19.83 10.50 4.30
C LEU A 155 -20.16 9.93 5.67
N THR A 156 -21.41 9.55 5.93
CA THR A 156 -21.85 9.03 7.23
C THR A 156 -21.80 7.51 7.31
N LEU A 157 -21.62 6.86 6.16
CA LEU A 157 -21.72 5.41 5.97
C LEU A 157 -23.04 4.82 6.49
N GLY A 158 -24.08 5.66 6.61
CA GLY A 158 -25.37 5.28 7.19
C GLY A 158 -25.36 5.11 8.72
N LEU A 159 -24.34 5.60 9.42
CA LEU A 159 -24.16 5.40 10.87
C LEU A 159 -24.58 6.60 11.73
N PHE A 160 -24.48 7.83 11.22
CA PHE A 160 -24.77 9.07 11.96
C PHE A 160 -25.36 10.15 11.05
#